data_AF-A0A2V5T7M3-F1
#
_entry.id   AF-A0A2V5T7M3-F1
#
_cell.length_a   1.000
_cell.length_b   1.000
_cell.length_c   1.000
_cell.angle_alpha   90.00
_cell.angle_beta   90.00
_cell.angle_gamma   90.00
#
_symmetry.space_group_name_H-M   'P 1'
#
loop_
_entity.id
_entity.type
_entity.pdbx_description
1 polymer ?
#
loop_
_entity_poly.entity_id
_entity_poly.type
_entity_poly.pdbx_seq_one_letter_code
_entity_poly.pdbx_strand_id
1 'polypeptide(L)'
;ADVWSDDPRSPNYNRHIVIDPKNPPDNYTHEKMRSGDFAYHWLIEIRHNSDPPIPGAGSAIFFHIRRGVNRPTTGCTTMAKPDLVKLITWLRARRHPCYALLPAIEYDKKRGPWHLPSPETLRVGSSSSSTH
;
A
#
# COMPACT_ATOMS: atom_id res chain seq x y z
N ALA A 1 -11.50 -9.40 14.95
CA ALA A 1 -11.55 -8.54 13.75
C ALA A 1 -10.22 -7.83 13.61
N ASP A 2 -9.72 -7.74 12.39
CA ASP A 2 -8.48 -7.04 12.08
C ASP A 2 -8.68 -5.52 12.09
N VAL A 3 -7.71 -4.82 12.66
CA VAL A 3 -7.69 -3.37 12.79
C VAL A 3 -6.28 -2.88 12.45
N TRP A 4 -6.19 -1.75 11.77
CA TRP A 4 -4.93 -1.02 11.62
C TRP A 4 -5.05 0.32 12.30
N SER A 5 -4.29 0.55 13.37
CA SER A 5 -4.46 1.77 14.14
C SER A 5 -3.91 2.99 13.42
N ASP A 6 -4.74 4.01 13.22
CA ASP A 6 -4.37 5.27 12.59
C ASP A 6 -4.51 6.49 13.52
N ASP A 7 -5.03 6.32 14.73
CA ASP A 7 -5.03 7.34 15.79
C ASP A 7 -3.59 7.58 16.30
N PRO A 8 -3.02 8.78 16.11
CA PRO A 8 -1.68 9.12 16.60
C PRO A 8 -1.50 9.03 18.12
N ARG A 9 -2.59 9.01 18.89
CA ARG A 9 -2.58 8.88 20.36
C ARG A 9 -2.57 7.42 20.83
N SER A 10 -2.82 6.48 19.92
CA SER A 10 -2.85 5.05 20.20
C SER A 10 -1.44 4.54 20.53
N PRO A 11 -1.25 3.74 21.59
CA PRO A 11 0.03 3.05 21.81
C PRO A 11 0.33 2.04 20.69
N ASN A 12 -0.68 1.68 19.90
CA ASN A 12 -0.57 0.79 18.74
C ASN A 12 -0.53 1.57 17.42
N TYR A 13 -0.24 2.88 17.42
CA TYR A 13 -0.25 3.71 16.21
C TYR A 13 0.56 3.07 15.07
N ASN A 14 -0.04 3.01 13.89
CA ASN A 14 0.47 2.39 12.68
C ASN A 14 0.87 0.91 12.83
N ARG A 15 0.10 0.14 13.62
CA ARG A 15 0.27 -1.31 13.77
C ARG A 15 -1.03 -2.04 13.43
N HIS A 16 -0.88 -3.25 12.89
CA HIS A 16 -1.97 -4.23 12.81
C HIS A 16 -2.20 -4.85 14.19
N ILE A 17 -3.47 -4.88 14.61
CA ILE A 17 -3.91 -5.55 15.83
C ILE A 17 -5.18 -6.36 15.54
N VAL A 18 -5.43 -7.36 16.38
CA VAL A 18 -6.66 -8.17 16.34
C VAL A 18 -7.46 -7.91 17.60
N ILE A 19 -8.72 -7.49 17.44
CA ILE A 19 -9.64 -7.21 18.55
C ILE A 19 -10.83 -8.18 18.57
N ASP A 20 -11.52 -8.30 19.71
CA ASP A 20 -12.83 -8.98 19.76
C ASP A 20 -13.89 -8.12 19.05
N PRO A 21 -14.52 -8.61 17.96
CA PRO A 21 -15.56 -7.86 17.27
C PRO A 21 -16.85 -7.69 18.09
N LYS A 22 -17.10 -8.53 19.11
CA LYS A 22 -18.31 -8.44 19.95
C LYS A 22 -18.20 -7.35 21.02
N ASN A 23 -16.98 -6.99 21.40
CA ASN A 23 -16.70 -5.95 22.38
C ASN A 23 -15.50 -5.09 21.94
N PRO A 24 -15.62 -4.35 20.82
CA PRO A 24 -14.52 -3.53 20.33
C PRO A 24 -14.32 -2.33 21.26
N PRO A 25 -13.09 -1.99 21.64
CA PRO A 25 -12.82 -0.71 22.29
C PRO A 25 -13.23 0.45 21.37
N ASP A 26 -13.75 1.54 21.94
CA ASP A 26 -14.36 2.65 21.18
C ASP A 26 -13.43 3.24 20.11
N ASN A 27 -12.13 3.33 20.41
CA ASN A 27 -11.11 3.92 19.55
C ASN A 27 -10.83 3.10 18.28
N TYR A 28 -11.22 1.83 18.22
CA TYR A 28 -10.91 0.94 17.09
C TYR A 28 -12.07 0.71 16.12
N THR A 29 -13.24 1.32 16.36
CA THR A 29 -14.45 1.07 15.57
C THR A 29 -14.32 1.58 14.13
N HIS A 30 -13.66 2.72 13.91
CA HIS A 30 -13.42 3.32 12.59
C HIS A 30 -12.18 2.76 11.87
N GLU A 31 -11.29 2.09 12.61
CA GLU A 31 -10.00 1.58 12.15
C GLU A 31 -10.08 0.11 11.69
N LYS A 32 -11.28 -0.49 11.73
CA LYS A 32 -11.52 -1.88 11.28
C LYS A 32 -11.16 -2.06 9.82
N MET A 33 -10.35 -3.08 9.54
CA MET A 33 -10.02 -3.48 8.19
C MET A 33 -11.29 -4.07 7.53
N ARG A 34 -11.66 -3.56 6.36
CA ARG A 34 -12.95 -3.82 5.71
C ARG A 34 -12.94 -5.15 4.94
N SER A 35 -12.89 -6.28 5.64
CA SER A 35 -12.72 -7.62 5.02
C SER A 35 -13.82 -8.02 4.02
N GLY A 36 -15.01 -7.39 4.06
CA GLY A 36 -16.09 -7.59 3.08
C GLY A 36 -16.01 -6.70 1.84
N ASP A 37 -15.07 -5.76 1.79
CA ASP A 37 -14.89 -4.84 0.68
C ASP A 37 -13.90 -5.44 -0.34
N PHE A 38 -14.35 -5.64 -1.59
CA PHE A 38 -13.53 -6.27 -2.62
C PHE A 38 -12.19 -5.55 -2.85
N ALA A 39 -12.14 -4.23 -2.64
CA ALA A 39 -10.93 -3.46 -2.84
C ALA A 39 -9.83 -3.81 -1.82
N TYR A 40 -10.25 -4.27 -0.63
CA TYR A 40 -9.41 -4.64 0.51
C TYR A 40 -9.19 -6.16 0.62
N HIS A 41 -9.66 -6.93 -0.37
CA HIS A 41 -9.51 -8.39 -0.37
C HIS A 41 -8.03 -8.85 -0.31
N TRP A 42 -7.13 -8.05 -0.90
CA TRP A 42 -5.68 -8.22 -0.74
C TRP A 42 -5.07 -6.89 -0.34
N LEU A 43 -4.26 -6.92 0.72
CA LEU A 43 -3.54 -5.78 1.25
C LEU A 43 -2.07 -6.15 1.37
N ILE A 44 -1.20 -5.27 0.90
CA ILE A 44 0.24 -5.36 1.12
C ILE A 44 0.64 -4.09 1.84
N GLU A 45 1.17 -4.21 3.05
CA GLU A 45 1.69 -3.08 3.81
C GLU A 45 2.82 -2.40 3.02
N ILE A 46 2.68 -1.10 2.80
CA ILE A 46 3.79 -0.23 2.47
C ILE A 46 4.26 0.29 3.82
N ARG A 47 5.47 -0.11 4.24
CA ARG A 47 6.10 0.18 5.54
C ARG A 47 6.47 1.66 5.73
N HIS A 48 5.62 2.56 5.27
CA HIS A 48 5.66 3.99 5.51
C HIS A 48 5.47 4.24 7.00
N ASN A 49 6.43 4.91 7.63
CA ASN A 49 6.36 5.29 9.04
C ASN A 49 6.10 4.08 9.99
N SER A 50 6.61 2.88 9.69
CA SER A 50 6.19 1.66 10.41
C SER A 50 7.04 1.31 11.64
N ASP A 51 8.30 1.75 11.72
CA ASP A 51 9.23 1.22 12.73
C ASP A 51 10.44 2.13 13.06
N PRO A 52 10.45 2.77 14.25
CA PRO A 52 9.27 3.06 15.08
C PRO A 52 8.37 4.09 14.39
N PRO A 53 7.04 4.00 14.55
CA PRO A 53 6.13 4.98 13.97
C PRO A 53 6.19 6.32 14.71
N ILE A 54 6.22 7.41 13.95
CA ILE A 54 6.14 8.79 14.44
C ILE A 54 4.68 9.26 14.34
N PRO A 55 3.99 9.56 15.47
CA PRO A 55 2.62 10.06 15.48
C PRO A 55 2.40 11.22 14.51
N GLY A 56 1.38 11.13 13.67
CA GLY A 56 1.00 12.18 12.71
C GLY A 56 1.80 12.19 11.40
N ALA A 57 2.84 11.35 11.24
CA ALA A 57 3.61 11.24 9.99
C ALA A 57 2.97 10.30 8.94
N GLY A 58 1.69 9.96 9.12
CA GLY A 58 0.92 9.06 8.24
C GLY A 58 0.99 7.59 8.67
N SER A 59 -0.04 6.84 8.34
CA SER A 59 -0.25 5.44 8.75
C SER A 59 -1.15 4.72 7.75
N ALA A 60 -1.31 3.40 7.90
CA ALA A 60 -2.26 2.59 7.14
C ALA A 60 -2.11 2.71 5.61
N ILE A 61 -0.86 2.70 5.12
CA ILE A 61 -0.55 2.82 3.70
C ILE A 61 -0.36 1.43 3.10
N PHE A 62 -1.14 1.11 2.06
CA PHE A 62 -1.14 -0.21 1.45
C PHE A 62 -1.12 -0.16 -0.07
N PHE A 63 -0.71 -1.28 -0.68
CA PHE A 63 -1.22 -1.66 -1.99
C PHE A 63 -2.56 -2.37 -1.85
N HIS A 64 -3.54 -2.02 -2.70
CA HIS A 64 -4.83 -2.70 -2.75
C HIS A 64 -5.51 -2.60 -4.12
N ILE A 65 -6.63 -3.32 -4.30
CA ILE A 65 -7.36 -3.35 -5.57
C ILE A 65 -8.04 -2.00 -5.81
N ARG A 66 -7.86 -1.41 -6.98
CA ARG A 66 -8.50 -0.13 -7.36
C ARG A 66 -10.01 -0.30 -7.51
N ARG A 67 -10.78 0.69 -7.07
CA ARG A 67 -12.24 0.76 -7.31
C ARG A 67 -12.59 1.29 -8.69
N GLY A 68 -11.67 2.00 -9.32
CA GLY A 68 -11.81 2.57 -10.65
C GLY A 68 -10.52 3.30 -11.01
N VAL A 69 -10.28 3.49 -12.31
CA VAL A 69 -9.02 4.08 -12.81
C VAL A 69 -8.80 5.53 -12.36
N ASN A 70 -9.88 6.28 -12.13
CA ASN A 70 -9.84 7.70 -11.75
C ASN A 70 -10.30 7.94 -10.31
N ARG A 71 -10.31 6.90 -9.46
CA ARG A 71 -10.72 7.03 -8.06
C ARG A 71 -9.50 7.31 -7.19
N PRO A 72 -9.39 8.51 -6.58
CA PRO A 72 -8.27 8.83 -5.71
C PRO A 72 -8.31 8.02 -4.41
N THR A 73 -7.17 7.95 -3.75
CA THR A 73 -6.99 7.36 -2.42
C THR A 73 -6.40 8.38 -1.47
N THR A 74 -6.50 8.11 -0.17
CA THR A 74 -5.82 8.89 0.88
C THR A 74 -4.43 8.32 1.15
N GLY A 75 -3.63 8.11 0.09
CA GLY A 75 -2.23 7.68 0.19
C GLY A 75 -1.93 6.24 -0.23
N CYS A 76 -2.90 5.31 -0.17
CA CYS A 76 -2.71 3.96 -0.69
C CYS A 76 -2.43 3.95 -2.19
N THR A 77 -1.64 2.99 -2.65
CA THR A 77 -1.41 2.79 -4.09
C THR A 77 -2.32 1.68 -4.61
N THR A 78 -3.05 1.97 -5.69
CA THR A 78 -4.06 1.03 -6.19
C THR A 78 -3.79 0.61 -7.62
N MET A 79 -4.15 -0.63 -7.93
CA MET A 79 -3.96 -1.23 -9.26
C MET A 79 -5.09 -2.21 -9.59
N ALA A 80 -5.14 -2.68 -10.84
CA ALA A 80 -6.10 -3.72 -11.19
C ALA A 80 -5.79 -5.00 -10.40
N LYS A 81 -6.82 -5.81 -10.10
CA LYS A 81 -6.64 -7.07 -9.38
C LYS A 81 -5.55 -7.98 -9.99
N PRO A 82 -5.46 -8.18 -11.32
CA PRO A 82 -4.41 -9.02 -11.91
C PRO A 82 -3.00 -8.49 -11.62
N ASP A 83 -2.80 -7.17 -11.64
CA ASP A 83 -1.49 -6.56 -11.39
C ASP A 83 -1.09 -6.68 -9.92
N LEU A 84 -2.04 -6.53 -8.99
CA LEU A 84 -1.79 -6.75 -7.57
C LEU A 84 -1.40 -8.21 -7.31
N VAL A 85 -2.09 -9.16 -7.94
CA VAL A 85 -1.74 -10.59 -7.82
C VAL A 85 -0.35 -10.86 -8.36
N LYS A 86 0.05 -10.28 -9.51
CA LYS A 86 1.42 -10.37 -10.03
C LYS A 86 2.44 -9.80 -9.03
N LEU A 87 2.14 -8.66 -8.40
CA LEU A 87 3.00 -8.08 -7.38
C LEU A 87 3.16 -9.03 -6.19
N ILE A 88 2.07 -9.59 -5.67
CA ILE A 88 2.09 -10.53 -4.54
C ILE A 88 2.93 -11.76 -4.87
N THR A 89 2.78 -12.33 -6.07
CA THR A 89 3.52 -13.54 -6.45
C THR A 89 5.01 -13.27 -6.71
N TRP A 90 5.37 -12.05 -7.12
CA TRP A 90 6.75 -11.61 -7.30
C TRP A 90 7.44 -11.19 -5.99
N LEU A 91 6.72 -10.54 -5.07
CA LEU A 91 7.30 -9.87 -3.90
C LEU A 91 7.96 -10.87 -2.94
N ARG A 92 9.19 -10.58 -2.54
CA ARG A 92 9.94 -11.35 -1.53
C ARG A 92 10.55 -10.39 -0.52
N ALA A 93 10.01 -10.32 0.69
CA ALA A 93 10.45 -9.38 1.73
C ALA A 93 11.95 -9.48 2.03
N ARG A 94 12.51 -10.71 2.03
CA ARG A 94 13.95 -10.98 2.25
C ARG A 94 14.87 -10.41 1.18
N ARG A 95 14.33 -9.98 0.03
CA ARG A 95 15.09 -9.30 -1.02
C ARG A 95 15.11 -7.78 -0.85
N HIS A 96 14.58 -7.26 0.26
CA HIS A 96 14.51 -5.84 0.58
C HIS A 96 13.98 -4.98 -0.59
N PRO A 97 12.79 -5.29 -1.13
CA PRO A 97 12.22 -4.51 -2.21
C PRO A 97 11.94 -3.08 -1.75
N CYS A 98 12.33 -2.11 -2.58
CA CYS A 98 12.06 -0.69 -2.34
C CYS A 98 10.90 -0.23 -3.22
N TYR A 99 10.02 0.59 -2.65
CA TYR A 99 8.95 1.27 -3.37
C TYR A 99 9.21 2.78 -3.36
N ALA A 100 9.17 3.39 -4.55
CA ALA A 100 9.30 4.83 -4.70
C ALA A 100 8.07 5.37 -5.45
N LEU A 101 7.39 6.34 -4.85
CA LEU A 101 6.29 7.09 -5.45
C LEU A 101 6.71 8.55 -5.57
N LEU A 102 6.86 9.03 -6.79
CA LEU A 102 7.39 10.36 -7.08
C LEU A 102 6.53 11.04 -8.16
N PRO A 103 6.30 12.36 -8.06
CA PRO A 103 5.89 13.15 -9.22
C PRO A 103 6.89 12.98 -10.36
N ALA A 104 6.43 13.05 -11.61
CA ALA A 104 7.29 12.82 -12.79
C ALA A 104 8.55 13.71 -12.80
N ILE A 105 8.40 14.99 -12.47
CA ILE A 105 9.51 15.95 -12.39
C ILE A 105 10.56 15.52 -11.35
N GLU A 106 10.13 14.96 -10.21
CA GLU A 106 11.04 14.49 -9.17
C GLU A 106 11.69 13.15 -9.54
N TYR A 107 10.96 12.29 -10.26
CA TYR A 107 11.53 11.06 -10.83
C TYR A 107 12.70 11.40 -11.76
N ASP A 108 12.52 12.35 -12.67
CA ASP A 108 13.55 12.73 -13.65
C ASP A 108 14.80 13.28 -12.97
N LYS A 109 14.64 14.15 -11.97
CA LYS A 109 15.76 14.68 -11.16
C LYS A 109 16.49 13.58 -10.39
N LYS A 110 15.76 12.61 -9.83
CA LYS A 110 16.32 11.56 -8.97
C LYS A 110 16.81 10.34 -9.74
N ARG A 111 16.46 10.20 -11.03
CA ARG A 111 16.75 9.00 -11.82
C ARG A 111 18.22 8.59 -11.78
N GLY A 112 19.11 9.55 -12.05
CA GLY A 112 20.56 9.32 -12.02
C GLY A 112 21.06 9.00 -10.60
N PRO A 113 20.88 9.91 -9.64
CA PRO A 113 21.38 9.73 -8.27
C PRO A 113 20.86 8.47 -7.56
N TRP A 114 19.64 8.01 -7.87
CA TRP A 114 19.01 6.83 -7.24
C TRP A 114 19.07 5.57 -8.12
N HIS A 115 19.73 5.64 -9.28
CA HIS A 115 19.83 4.53 -10.25
C HIS A 115 18.46 3.94 -10.64
N LEU A 116 17.44 4.79 -10.82
CA LEU A 116 16.09 4.36 -11.19
C LEU A 116 16.02 3.91 -12.67
N PRO A 117 15.12 2.96 -13.02
CA PRO A 117 14.96 2.50 -14.41
C PRO A 117 14.54 3.62 -15.36
N SER A 118 14.72 3.43 -16.67
CA SER A 118 14.21 4.40 -17.63
C SER A 118 12.67 4.32 -17.72
N PRO A 119 11.96 5.43 -17.98
CA PRO A 119 10.52 5.41 -18.20
C PRO A 119 10.08 4.50 -19.37
N GLU A 120 10.97 4.28 -20.35
CA GLU A 120 10.72 3.39 -21.49
C GLU A 120 10.72 1.92 -21.08
N THR A 121 11.61 1.52 -20.17
CA THR A 121 11.63 0.15 -19.60
C THR A 121 10.32 -0.17 -18.87
N LEU A 122 9.65 0.82 -18.29
CA LEU A 122 8.35 0.64 -17.62
C LEU A 122 7.19 0.41 -18.60
N ARG A 123 7.27 0.91 -19.83
CA ARG A 123 6.20 0.77 -20.84
C ARG A 123 6.20 -0.62 -21.47
N VAL A 124 7.37 -1.18 -21.76
CA VAL A 124 7.53 -2.49 -22.43
C VAL A 124 6.96 -3.66 -21.59
N GLY A 125 6.89 -3.53 -20.26
CA GLY A 125 6.28 -4.54 -19.38
C GLY A 125 4.75 -4.61 -19.41
N SER A 126 4.07 -3.61 -20.01
CA SER A 126 2.60 -3.53 -20.09
C SER A 126 2.02 -4.04 -21.41
N SER A 127 2.84 -4.16 -22.46
CA SER A 127 2.41 -4.55 -23.81
C SER A 127 2.49 -6.05 -24.10
N SER A 128 2.99 -6.88 -23.17
CA SER A 128 3.19 -8.32 -23.39
C SER A 128 2.02 -9.21 -22.96
N SER A 129 0.87 -8.67 -22.55
CA SER A 129 -0.32 -9.46 -22.20
C SER A 129 -1.48 -9.29 -23.19
N SER A 130 -1.20 -9.44 -24.49
CA SER A 130 -2.23 -9.56 -25.53
C SER A 130 -1.74 -10.43 -26.68
N THR A 131 -1.59 -11.73 -26.43
CA THR A 131 -1.73 -12.82 -27.44
C THR A 131 -1.57 -14.17 -26.74
N HIS A 132 -2.68 -14.86 -26.49
CA HIS A 132 -2.99 -16.22 -26.95
C HIS A 132 -4.31 -16.70 -26.32
#